data_AF-A0A9E0IY64-F1
#
_entry.id   AF-A0A9E0IY64-F1
#
_cell.length_a   1.000
_cell.length_b   1.000
_cell.length_c   1.000
_cell.angle_alpha   90.00
_cell.angle_beta   90.00
_cell.angle_gamma   90.00
#
_symmetry.space_group_name_H-M   'P 1'
#
loop_
_entity.id
_entity.type
_entity.pdbx_description
1 polymer ?
#
loop_
_entity_poly.entity_id
_entity_poly.type
_entity_poly.pdbx_seq_one_letter_code
_entity_poly.pdbx_strand_id
1 'polypeptide(L)'
;MNDQAVARIERYLLDLMDPAEQRTFEGDLAGDPELAAELERYRKAAELAGKLGAQELRERLRSLDSGVGRKTFPNGRFWWPLFVLSAISGLLALLIYWPGEPTKALPEARLPSPAAKTQDSSALPETEIHPPDSLKNPGTHKPRKQKSEKRNSTEAELFAAHFVPYTDHTMELNLRGRSSLEVYDRMLQHYRKGAYQDALITFDSMEVRLRQNDNSLFVRANALMALGRNNEAQTLLEGIINRGQSRYLVPAHWYLALARLALGQTQQASLPLMQIDTTQFPQAPQLLRSLRRHIPKTGGSSNSTEIN
;
A
#
# COMPACT_ATOMS: atom_id res chain seq x y z
N MET A 1 -22.06 -21.43 17.46
CA MET A 1 -22.66 -21.18 16.12
C MET A 1 -21.74 -21.79 15.07
N ASN A 2 -22.29 -22.43 14.04
CA ASN A 2 -21.51 -23.09 13.00
C ASN A 2 -20.98 -22.04 12.01
N ASP A 3 -19.68 -22.09 11.68
CA ASP A 3 -19.04 -21.20 10.70
C ASP A 3 -19.77 -21.22 9.34
N GLN A 4 -20.46 -22.34 9.01
CA GLN A 4 -21.29 -22.45 7.81
C GLN A 4 -22.53 -21.54 7.83
N ALA A 5 -23.16 -21.33 8.98
CA ALA A 5 -24.36 -20.47 9.08
C ALA A 5 -24.00 -19.00 8.83
N VAL A 6 -22.84 -18.55 9.34
CA VAL A 6 -22.31 -17.21 9.10
C VAL A 6 -22.04 -16.98 7.62
N ALA A 7 -21.29 -17.87 6.97
CA ALA A 7 -20.97 -17.75 5.54
C ALA A 7 -22.25 -17.73 4.68
N ARG A 8 -23.29 -18.46 5.08
CA ARG A 8 -24.59 -18.49 4.41
C ARG A 8 -25.35 -17.17 4.60
N ILE A 9 -25.37 -16.59 5.79
CA ILE A 9 -25.92 -15.24 6.04
C ILE A 9 -25.22 -14.18 5.18
N GLU A 10 -23.88 -14.21 5.12
CA GLU A 10 -23.10 -13.25 4.33
C GLU A 10 -23.44 -13.33 2.83
N ARG A 11 -23.50 -14.54 2.27
CA ARG A 11 -23.88 -14.75 0.87
C ARG A 11 -25.30 -14.26 0.58
N TYR A 12 -26.25 -14.46 1.50
CA TYR A 12 -27.61 -13.97 1.36
C TYR A 12 -27.66 -12.43 1.37
N LEU A 13 -26.96 -11.77 2.29
CA LEU A 13 -26.94 -10.30 2.38
C LEU A 13 -26.26 -9.62 1.19
N LEU A 14 -25.34 -10.32 0.53
CA LEU A 14 -24.62 -9.83 -0.65
C LEU A 14 -25.28 -10.22 -1.98
N ASP A 15 -26.44 -10.87 -1.96
CA ASP A 15 -27.14 -11.37 -3.15
C ASP A 15 -26.29 -12.33 -4.01
N LEU A 16 -25.48 -13.16 -3.34
CA LEU A 16 -24.58 -14.16 -3.95
C LEU A 16 -25.13 -15.59 -3.91
N MET A 17 -26.38 -15.75 -3.48
CA MET A 17 -27.10 -17.02 -3.53
C MET A 17 -27.83 -17.14 -4.86
N ASP A 18 -27.86 -18.35 -5.41
CA ASP A 18 -28.78 -18.61 -6.50
C ASP A 18 -30.24 -18.65 -5.99
N PRO A 19 -31.25 -18.47 -6.86
CA PRO A 19 -32.64 -18.40 -6.43
C PRO A 19 -33.18 -19.66 -5.74
N ALA A 20 -32.58 -20.84 -5.99
CA ALA A 20 -32.99 -22.06 -5.33
C ALA A 20 -32.41 -22.13 -3.91
N GLU A 21 -31.13 -21.80 -3.74
CA GLU A 21 -30.45 -21.67 -2.43
C GLU A 21 -31.09 -20.57 -1.56
N GLN A 22 -31.51 -19.47 -2.17
CA GLN A 22 -32.19 -18.39 -1.46
C GLN A 22 -33.53 -18.86 -0.87
N ARG A 23 -34.34 -19.61 -1.64
CA ARG A 23 -35.62 -20.16 -1.16
C ARG A 23 -35.44 -21.17 -0.05
N THR A 24 -34.40 -22.01 -0.11
CA THR A 24 -34.12 -22.96 0.98
C THR A 24 -33.68 -22.23 2.24
N PHE A 25 -32.84 -21.18 2.11
CA PHE A 25 -32.43 -20.36 3.24
C PHE A 25 -33.60 -19.60 3.87
N GLU A 26 -34.54 -19.09 3.07
CA GLU A 26 -35.76 -18.45 3.57
C GLU A 26 -36.70 -19.44 4.28
N GLY A 27 -36.77 -20.67 3.78
CA GLY A 27 -37.44 -21.78 4.47
C GLY A 27 -36.80 -22.08 5.83
N ASP A 28 -35.47 -22.13 5.88
CA ASP A 28 -34.72 -22.35 7.12
C ASP A 28 -34.94 -21.19 8.12
N LEU A 29 -34.96 -19.94 7.66
CA LEU A 29 -35.26 -18.77 8.50
C LEU A 29 -36.66 -18.82 9.13
N ALA A 30 -37.64 -19.40 8.42
CA ALA A 30 -38.98 -19.59 8.96
C ALA A 30 -39.05 -20.70 10.02
N GLY A 31 -38.19 -21.72 9.89
CA GLY A 31 -38.12 -22.86 10.81
C GLY A 31 -37.18 -22.66 12.01
N ASP A 32 -36.20 -21.77 11.89
CA ASP A 32 -35.16 -21.54 12.90
C ASP A 32 -35.16 -20.07 13.38
N PRO A 33 -35.79 -19.77 14.54
CA PRO A 33 -35.84 -18.42 15.08
C PRO A 33 -34.46 -17.89 15.54
N GLU A 34 -33.50 -18.77 15.85
CA GLU A 34 -32.14 -18.36 16.22
C GLU A 34 -31.39 -17.83 15.00
N LEU A 35 -31.49 -18.53 13.86
CA LEU A 35 -30.92 -18.10 12.58
C LEU A 35 -31.52 -16.76 12.12
N ALA A 36 -32.84 -16.58 12.29
CA ALA A 36 -33.52 -15.32 11.97
C ALA A 36 -33.05 -14.15 12.85
N ALA A 37 -32.89 -14.37 14.15
CA ALA A 37 -32.39 -13.35 15.08
C ALA A 37 -30.94 -12.94 14.74
N GLU A 38 -30.13 -13.88 14.27
CA GLU A 38 -28.74 -13.62 13.89
C GLU A 38 -28.65 -12.84 12.57
N LEU A 39 -29.43 -13.20 11.55
CA LEU A 39 -29.53 -12.41 10.32
C LEU A 39 -29.88 -10.94 10.61
N GLU A 40 -30.80 -10.71 11.54
CA GLU A 40 -31.16 -9.35 11.98
C GLU A 40 -30.01 -8.61 12.68
N ARG A 41 -29.16 -9.30 13.44
CA ARG A 41 -27.94 -8.69 14.01
C ARG A 41 -26.97 -8.27 12.92
N TYR A 42 -26.74 -9.10 11.92
CA TYR A 42 -25.88 -8.77 10.78
C TYR A 42 -26.42 -7.58 9.98
N ARG A 43 -27.74 -7.53 9.73
CA ARG A 43 -28.38 -6.37 9.08
C ARG A 43 -28.16 -5.07 9.85
N LYS A 44 -28.37 -5.09 11.17
CA LYS A 44 -28.13 -3.93 12.04
C LYS A 44 -26.65 -3.51 12.04
N ALA A 45 -25.73 -4.46 12.11
CA ALA A 45 -24.30 -4.18 12.05
C ALA A 45 -23.90 -3.54 10.71
N ALA A 46 -24.39 -4.06 9.59
CA ALA A 46 -24.16 -3.50 8.26
C ALA A 46 -24.74 -2.09 8.12
N GLU A 47 -25.94 -1.85 8.63
CA GLU A 47 -26.58 -0.52 8.63
C GLU A 47 -25.77 0.50 9.43
N LEU A 48 -25.29 0.12 10.63
CA LEU A 48 -24.44 0.98 11.47
C LEU A 48 -23.09 1.28 10.80
N ALA A 49 -22.45 0.28 10.19
CA ALA A 49 -21.22 0.46 9.43
C ALA A 49 -21.42 1.43 8.24
N GLY A 50 -22.55 1.30 7.53
CA GLY A 50 -22.90 2.23 6.44
C GLY A 50 -23.11 3.67 6.91
N LYS A 51 -23.80 3.87 8.04
CA LYS A 51 -24.02 5.20 8.63
C LYS A 51 -22.72 5.85 9.10
N LEU A 52 -21.85 5.09 9.78
CA LEU A 52 -20.55 5.58 10.24
C LEU A 52 -19.61 5.91 9.07
N GLY A 53 -19.53 5.01 8.09
CA GLY A 53 -18.73 5.25 6.89
C GLY A 53 -19.19 6.46 6.09
N ALA A 54 -20.51 6.67 5.96
CA ALA A 54 -21.07 7.84 5.29
C ALA A 54 -20.80 9.15 6.06
N GLN A 55 -20.81 9.12 7.40
CA GLN A 55 -20.45 10.29 8.21
C GLN A 55 -18.97 10.63 8.06
N GLU A 56 -18.07 9.65 8.15
CA GLU A 56 -16.63 9.87 7.96
C GLU A 56 -16.34 10.40 6.54
N LEU A 57 -16.95 9.82 5.50
CA LEU A 57 -16.81 10.30 4.14
C LEU A 57 -17.32 11.74 3.99
N ARG A 58 -18.45 12.08 4.63
CA ARG A 58 -19.00 13.43 4.62
C ARG A 58 -18.08 14.43 5.32
N GLU A 59 -17.47 14.03 6.44
CA GLU A 59 -16.49 14.86 7.15
C GLU A 59 -15.22 15.08 6.32
N ARG A 60 -14.72 14.03 5.66
CA ARG A 60 -13.60 14.14 4.71
C ARG A 60 -13.92 15.04 3.52
N LEU A 61 -15.13 14.94 2.95
CA LEU A 61 -15.54 15.84 1.87
C LEU A 61 -15.67 17.29 2.36
N ARG A 62 -16.17 17.49 3.58
CA ARG A 62 -16.28 18.83 4.19
C ARG A 62 -14.92 19.45 4.47
N SER A 63 -13.95 18.66 4.93
CA SER A 63 -12.59 19.13 5.16
C SER A 63 -11.89 19.49 3.85
N LEU A 64 -12.10 18.70 2.78
CA LEU A 64 -11.63 19.02 1.44
C LEU A 64 -12.24 20.33 0.92
N ASP A 65 -13.54 20.54 1.08
CA ASP A 65 -14.22 21.76 0.62
C ASP A 65 -13.77 23.01 1.39
N SER A 66 -13.41 22.87 2.66
CA SER A 66 -12.84 23.96 3.46
C SER A 66 -11.39 24.32 3.14
N GLY A 67 -10.61 23.35 2.63
CA GLY A 67 -9.19 23.52 2.27
C GLY A 67 -8.96 24.01 0.84
N VAL A 68 -9.93 23.80 -0.06
CA VAL A 68 -9.91 24.41 -1.39
C VAL A 68 -10.36 25.86 -1.24
N GLY A 69 -9.45 26.72 -0.79
CA GLY A 69 -9.65 28.16 -0.81
C GLY A 69 -10.18 28.55 -2.19
N ARG A 70 -11.40 29.09 -2.24
CA ARG A 70 -12.02 29.62 -3.45
C ARG A 70 -11.04 30.61 -4.07
N LYS A 71 -10.19 30.14 -4.99
CA LYS A 71 -9.56 30.99 -5.96
C LYS A 71 -10.73 31.54 -6.75
N THR A 72 -11.13 32.76 -6.41
CA THR A 72 -12.10 33.54 -7.16
C THR A 72 -11.61 33.55 -8.59
N PHE A 73 -12.18 32.69 -9.43
CA PHE A 73 -11.87 32.72 -10.85
C PHE A 73 -12.33 34.10 -11.32
N PRO A 74 -11.44 34.88 -11.95
CA PRO A 74 -11.78 36.22 -12.41
C PRO A 74 -13.02 36.13 -13.31
N ASN A 75 -13.93 37.10 -13.15
CA ASN A 75 -15.25 37.21 -13.78
C ASN A 75 -15.21 37.23 -15.33
N GLY A 76 -14.77 36.14 -15.94
CA GLY A 76 -14.63 35.93 -17.39
C GLY A 76 -15.73 35.00 -17.90
N ARG A 77 -16.90 35.59 -18.09
CA ARG A 77 -18.01 35.21 -18.99
C ARG A 77 -17.90 33.84 -19.73
N PHE A 78 -18.73 32.89 -19.27
CA PHE A 78 -19.71 32.15 -20.09
C PHE A 78 -19.28 30.97 -20.99
N TRP A 79 -18.37 30.07 -20.60
CA TRP A 79 -18.11 28.83 -21.39
C TRP A 79 -18.12 27.49 -20.61
N TRP A 80 -18.27 27.50 -19.28
CA TRP A 80 -18.23 26.27 -18.47
C TRP A 80 -19.37 25.25 -18.71
N PRO A 81 -20.64 25.61 -19.01
CA PRO A 81 -21.69 24.60 -19.20
C PRO A 81 -21.50 23.73 -20.46
N LEU A 82 -20.74 24.20 -21.46
CA LEU A 82 -20.47 23.42 -22.68
C LEU A 82 -19.47 22.26 -22.45
N PHE A 83 -18.54 22.40 -21.49
CA PHE A 83 -17.58 21.33 -21.19
C PHE A 83 -18.18 20.20 -20.35
N VAL A 84 -19.16 20.50 -19.48
CA VAL A 84 -19.83 19.47 -18.66
C VAL A 84 -20.74 18.58 -19.51
N LEU A 85 -21.43 19.14 -20.51
CA LEU A 85 -22.28 18.37 -21.45
C LEU A 85 -21.47 17.43 -22.35
N SER A 86 -20.25 17.81 -22.76
CA SER A 86 -19.37 16.95 -23.55
C SER A 86 -18.87 15.71 -22.78
N ALA A 87 -18.54 15.86 -21.50
CA ALA A 87 -18.04 14.75 -20.68
C ALA A 87 -19.12 13.69 -20.42
N ILE A 88 -20.37 14.10 -20.19
CA ILE A 88 -21.50 13.19 -19.97
C ILE A 88 -21.83 12.40 -21.26
N SER A 89 -21.78 13.06 -22.42
CA SER A 89 -22.03 12.39 -23.71
C SER A 89 -20.98 11.33 -24.06
N GLY A 90 -19.71 11.55 -23.70
CA GLY A 90 -18.64 10.57 -23.91
C GLY A 90 -18.80 9.31 -23.05
N LEU A 91 -19.27 9.47 -21.81
CA LEU A 91 -19.45 8.37 -20.87
C LEU A 91 -20.66 7.49 -21.22
N LEU A 92 -21.74 8.09 -21.76
CA LEU A 92 -22.88 7.34 -22.29
C LEU A 92 -22.52 6.55 -23.56
N ALA A 93 -21.72 7.12 -24.46
CA ALA A 93 -21.28 6.43 -25.66
C ALA A 93 -20.38 5.22 -25.34
N LEU A 94 -19.53 5.34 -24.31
CA LEU A 94 -18.67 4.24 -23.85
C LEU A 94 -19.47 3.07 -23.27
N LEU A 95 -20.60 3.35 -22.59
CA LEU A 95 -21.50 2.34 -22.05
C LEU A 95 -22.29 1.60 -23.13
N ILE A 96 -22.64 2.28 -24.23
CA ILE A 96 -23.41 1.69 -25.34
C ILE A 96 -22.52 0.86 -26.27
N TYR A 97 -21.26 1.24 -26.45
CA TYR A 97 -20.33 0.62 -27.41
C TYR A 97 -19.30 -0.34 -26.81
N TRP A 98 -19.51 -0.83 -25.59
CA TRP A 98 -18.67 -1.89 -25.03
C TRP A 98 -19.32 -3.27 -25.25
N PRO A 99 -19.02 -3.98 -26.36
CA PRO A 99 -19.52 -5.33 -26.56
C PRO A 99 -18.89 -6.25 -25.52
N GLY A 100 -19.70 -6.77 -24.60
CA GLY A 100 -19.26 -7.76 -23.63
C GLY A 100 -18.78 -9.02 -24.35
N GLU A 101 -17.52 -9.40 -24.15
CA GLU A 101 -17.05 -10.68 -24.65
C GLU A 101 -17.75 -11.83 -23.90
N PRO A 102 -18.19 -12.88 -24.61
CA PRO A 102 -18.78 -14.06 -23.98
C PRO A 102 -17.74 -14.75 -23.09
N THR A 103 -18.08 -14.90 -21.82
CA THR A 103 -17.29 -15.63 -20.82
C THR A 103 -16.98 -17.04 -21.33
N LYS A 104 -15.74 -17.27 -21.74
CA LYS A 104 -15.24 -18.62 -22.06
C LYS A 104 -15.21 -19.43 -20.76
N ALA A 105 -15.93 -20.54 -20.76
CA ALA A 105 -15.93 -21.49 -19.66
C ALA A 105 -14.49 -21.93 -19.34
N LEU A 106 -14.11 -21.81 -18.07
CA LEU A 106 -12.83 -22.28 -17.56
C LEU A 106 -12.77 -23.82 -17.61
N PRO A 107 -11.69 -24.41 -18.11
CA PRO A 107 -11.52 -25.86 -18.12
C PRO A 107 -11.37 -26.41 -16.69
N GLU A 108 -12.13 -27.47 -16.45
CA GLU A 108 -12.23 -28.21 -15.19
C GLU A 108 -10.85 -28.78 -14.78
N ALA A 109 -10.29 -28.24 -13.69
CA ALA A 109 -9.01 -28.67 -13.17
C ALA A 109 -9.14 -30.06 -12.51
N ARG A 110 -8.52 -31.07 -13.11
CA ARG A 110 -8.36 -32.41 -12.50
C ARG A 110 -7.41 -32.33 -11.30
N LEU A 111 -7.91 -32.67 -10.12
CA LEU A 111 -7.12 -32.85 -8.90
C LEU A 111 -6.24 -34.11 -8.99
N PRO A 112 -4.94 -34.05 -8.66
CA PRO A 112 -4.13 -35.24 -8.45
C PRO A 112 -4.38 -35.89 -7.09
N SER A 113 -4.50 -37.21 -7.13
CA SER A 113 -4.72 -38.12 -6.00
C SER A 113 -3.51 -38.18 -5.04
N PRO A 114 -3.71 -38.31 -3.71
CA PRO A 114 -2.62 -38.32 -2.74
C PRO A 114 -2.04 -39.74 -2.60
N ALA A 115 -0.77 -39.91 -2.97
CA ALA A 115 0.00 -41.11 -2.65
C ALA A 115 0.88 -40.85 -1.42
N ALA A 116 0.71 -41.73 -0.43
CA ALA A 116 1.47 -41.82 0.80
C ALA A 116 2.96 -42.10 0.58
N LYS A 117 3.81 -41.59 1.47
CA LYS A 117 5.04 -42.26 1.93
C LYS A 117 5.50 -41.72 3.29
N THR A 118 5.84 -42.68 4.14
CA THR A 118 6.30 -42.60 5.53
C THR A 118 7.85 -42.58 5.59
N GLN A 119 8.39 -42.15 6.74
CA GLN A 119 9.77 -42.29 7.24
C GLN A 119 10.83 -41.39 6.58
N ASP A 120 11.79 -40.79 7.29
CA ASP A 120 12.53 -41.30 8.45
C ASP A 120 13.13 -40.16 9.30
N SER A 121 13.31 -40.44 10.59
CA SER A 121 13.98 -39.59 11.58
C SER A 121 15.50 -39.69 11.41
N SER A 122 16.20 -38.57 11.43
CA SER A 122 17.63 -38.57 11.76
C SER A 122 18.00 -37.30 12.50
N ALA A 123 18.52 -37.53 13.71
CA ALA A 123 19.05 -36.55 14.64
C ALA A 123 20.34 -35.92 14.10
N LEU A 124 20.55 -34.64 14.42
CA LEU A 124 21.83 -33.96 14.32
C LEU A 124 22.00 -32.95 15.48
N PRO A 125 23.26 -32.62 15.82
CA PRO A 125 23.68 -32.36 17.20
C PRO A 125 23.48 -30.92 17.64
N GLU A 126 23.34 -30.80 18.96
CA GLU A 126 23.36 -29.58 19.74
C GLU A 126 24.69 -28.82 19.50
N THR A 127 24.59 -27.62 18.91
CA THR A 127 25.73 -26.70 18.77
C THR A 127 25.62 -25.63 19.85
N GLU A 128 26.61 -25.64 20.72
CA GLU A 128 26.84 -24.73 21.84
C GLU A 128 27.05 -23.29 21.33
N ILE A 129 26.18 -22.35 21.74
CA ILE A 129 26.25 -20.94 21.36
C ILE A 129 27.00 -20.17 22.46
N HIS A 130 28.23 -19.74 22.15
CA HIS A 130 28.93 -18.72 22.92
C HIS A 130 28.30 -17.33 22.73
N PRO A 131 28.25 -16.48 23.76
CA PRO A 131 27.74 -15.11 23.66
C PRO A 131 28.79 -14.17 23.01
N PRO A 132 28.41 -13.31 22.05
CA PRO A 132 29.30 -12.25 21.58
C PRO A 132 29.25 -11.02 22.50
N ASP A 133 30.46 -10.54 22.78
CA ASP A 133 30.79 -9.33 23.52
C ASP A 133 30.10 -8.05 23.01
N SER A 134 29.55 -7.31 23.97
CA SER A 134 29.63 -5.85 24.14
C SER A 134 29.83 -4.98 22.89
N LEU A 135 28.73 -4.52 22.31
CA LEU A 135 28.74 -3.38 21.38
C LEU A 135 28.83 -2.05 22.16
N LYS A 136 29.98 -1.37 22.01
CA LYS A 136 30.19 0.03 22.41
C LYS A 136 29.29 0.97 21.60
N ASN A 137 28.59 1.85 22.31
CA ASN A 137 27.90 3.03 21.76
C ASN A 137 28.85 3.93 20.96
N PRO A 138 28.58 4.24 19.67
CA PRO A 138 29.24 5.33 18.99
C PRO A 138 28.56 6.66 19.36
N GLY A 139 29.40 7.65 19.65
CA GLY A 139 29.06 8.90 20.29
C GLY A 139 28.10 9.81 19.52
N THR A 140 27.48 10.67 20.32
CA THR A 140 26.75 11.88 19.95
C THR A 140 27.55 12.78 18.99
N HIS A 141 27.27 12.66 17.69
CA HIS A 141 27.65 13.68 16.72
C HIS A 141 26.68 14.86 16.79
N LYS A 142 27.17 16.01 17.25
CA LYS A 142 26.46 17.30 17.15
C LYS A 142 26.16 17.61 15.67
N PRO A 143 24.91 17.90 15.29
CA PRO A 143 24.56 18.24 13.92
C PRO A 143 25.21 19.59 13.55
N ARG A 144 26.13 19.54 12.59
CA ARG A 144 26.75 20.69 11.94
C ARG A 144 25.66 21.43 11.15
N LYS A 145 25.24 22.61 11.62
CA LYS A 145 24.28 23.48 10.94
C LYS A 145 24.79 23.82 9.54
N GLN A 146 24.27 23.15 8.52
CA GLN A 146 24.56 23.44 7.12
C GLN A 146 23.55 24.46 6.59
N LYS A 147 24.11 25.54 6.05
CA LYS A 147 23.45 26.67 5.40
C LYS A 147 23.04 26.27 3.97
N SER A 148 22.04 25.39 3.83
CA SER A 148 21.49 24.89 2.55
C SER A 148 20.03 25.27 2.28
N GLU A 149 19.51 26.27 3.01
CA GLU A 149 18.06 26.49 3.18
C GLU A 149 17.24 26.89 1.95
N LYS A 150 17.83 27.22 0.80
CA LYS A 150 17.04 27.68 -0.37
C LYS A 150 17.02 26.76 -1.59
N ARG A 151 17.93 25.79 -1.70
CA ARG A 151 17.92 24.83 -2.81
C ARG A 151 17.12 23.58 -2.49
N ASN A 152 17.10 23.17 -1.22
CA ASN A 152 16.44 21.95 -0.75
C ASN A 152 14.91 22.08 -0.62
N SER A 153 14.34 23.27 -0.84
CA SER A 153 12.90 23.51 -0.68
C SER A 153 12.10 22.71 -1.71
N THR A 154 12.53 22.68 -2.97
CA THR A 154 11.78 22.02 -4.03
C THR A 154 11.79 20.49 -3.92
N GLU A 155 12.93 19.86 -3.61
CA GLU A 155 12.97 18.40 -3.44
C GLU A 155 12.22 17.96 -2.19
N ALA A 156 12.35 18.71 -1.09
CA ALA A 156 11.61 18.45 0.13
C ALA A 156 10.10 18.66 -0.06
N GLU A 157 9.69 19.68 -0.83
CA GLU A 157 8.30 19.92 -1.22
C GLU A 157 7.75 18.78 -2.07
N LEU A 158 8.50 18.30 -3.07
CA LEU A 158 8.09 17.16 -3.89
C LEU A 158 7.99 15.88 -3.06
N PHE A 159 8.94 15.63 -2.17
CA PHE A 159 8.85 14.51 -1.24
C PHE A 159 7.59 14.62 -0.37
N ALA A 160 7.38 15.76 0.29
CA ALA A 160 6.24 15.97 1.17
C ALA A 160 4.89 15.89 0.44
N ALA A 161 4.82 16.31 -0.82
CA ALA A 161 3.61 16.24 -1.63
C ALA A 161 3.24 14.81 -2.07
N HIS A 162 4.22 13.90 -2.14
CA HIS A 162 4.03 12.55 -2.69
C HIS A 162 4.23 11.42 -1.67
N PHE A 163 4.88 11.70 -0.54
CA PHE A 163 5.12 10.69 0.48
C PHE A 163 3.89 10.49 1.36
N VAL A 164 3.36 9.28 1.27
CA VAL A 164 2.39 8.72 2.20
C VAL A 164 2.93 7.36 2.63
N PRO A 165 3.04 7.06 3.94
CA PRO A 165 3.44 5.72 4.40
C PRO A 165 2.58 4.64 3.74
N TYR A 166 3.22 3.63 3.18
CA TYR A 166 2.53 2.61 2.41
C TYR A 166 1.52 1.84 3.26
N THR A 167 0.31 1.63 2.73
CA THR A 167 -0.71 0.77 3.34
C THR A 167 -1.46 0.04 2.24
N ASP A 168 -1.72 -1.25 2.41
CA ASP A 168 -2.64 -2.01 1.56
C ASP A 168 -3.49 -2.99 2.37
N HIS A 169 -4.51 -3.57 1.72
CA HIS A 169 -5.42 -4.56 2.32
C HIS A 169 -4.71 -5.86 2.72
N THR A 170 -3.48 -6.08 2.27
CA THR A 170 -2.72 -7.31 2.52
C THR A 170 -1.81 -7.19 3.74
N MET A 171 -1.63 -5.97 4.24
CA MET A 171 -1.14 -5.69 5.58
C MET A 171 -2.19 -5.95 6.67
N GLU A 172 -3.44 -6.21 6.28
CA GLU A 172 -4.49 -6.64 7.20
C GLU A 172 -4.40 -8.16 7.38
N LEU A 173 -3.76 -8.57 8.47
CA LEU A 173 -3.65 -10.00 8.79
C LEU A 173 -4.97 -10.53 9.33
N ASN A 174 -5.65 -11.30 8.48
CA ASN A 174 -6.66 -12.26 8.90
C ASN A 174 -5.95 -13.58 9.23
N LEU A 175 -5.28 -13.70 10.39
CA LEU A 175 -4.64 -14.95 10.81
C LEU A 175 -5.14 -15.45 12.18
N ARG A 176 -5.88 -16.56 12.14
CA ARG A 176 -6.08 -17.47 13.28
C ARG A 176 -4.84 -18.39 13.38
N GLY A 177 -4.00 -18.20 14.40
CA GLY A 177 -3.09 -19.23 14.91
C GLY A 177 -1.58 -18.93 14.88
N ARG A 178 -0.92 -19.22 16.02
CA ARG A 178 0.53 -19.19 16.39
C ARG A 178 1.17 -17.86 16.76
N SER A 179 1.93 -17.90 17.86
CA SER A 179 2.51 -16.78 18.63
C SER A 179 3.68 -16.03 17.98
N SER A 180 4.44 -16.62 17.05
CA SER A 180 5.53 -15.89 16.37
C SER A 180 5.01 -14.87 15.34
N LEU A 181 3.79 -15.07 14.83
CA LEU A 181 3.05 -14.05 14.07
C LEU A 181 2.67 -12.87 14.95
N GLU A 182 2.50 -13.07 16.26
CA GLU A 182 2.03 -12.03 17.18
C GLU A 182 2.98 -10.82 17.27
N VAL A 183 4.31 -11.04 17.21
CA VAL A 183 5.29 -9.94 17.28
C VAL A 183 5.30 -9.14 15.96
N TYR A 184 5.21 -9.83 14.82
CA TYR A 184 5.11 -9.18 13.51
C TYR A 184 3.79 -8.42 13.36
N ASP A 185 2.69 -9.00 13.83
CA ASP A 185 1.36 -8.38 13.84
C ASP A 185 1.34 -7.13 14.73
N ARG A 186 2.00 -7.20 15.89
CA ARG A 186 2.18 -6.04 16.77
C ARG A 186 2.99 -4.94 16.10
N MET A 187 4.06 -5.29 15.38
CA MET A 187 4.85 -4.34 14.59
C MET A 187 3.96 -3.65 13.54
N LEU A 188 3.14 -4.41 12.80
CA LEU A 188 2.20 -3.85 11.82
C LEU A 188 1.11 -3.01 12.48
N GLN A 189 0.64 -3.40 13.66
CA GLN A 189 -0.34 -2.63 14.42
C GLN A 189 0.23 -1.26 14.82
N HIS A 190 1.47 -1.20 15.31
CA HIS A 190 2.15 0.07 15.60
C HIS A 190 2.32 0.90 14.31
N TYR A 191 2.76 0.28 13.22
CA TYR A 191 2.93 0.94 11.93
C TYR A 191 1.62 1.58 11.43
N ARG A 192 0.52 0.83 11.42
CA ARG A 192 -0.81 1.29 10.98
C ARG A 192 -1.36 2.43 11.83
N LYS A 193 -1.02 2.46 13.13
CA LYS A 193 -1.39 3.54 14.06
C LYS A 193 -0.52 4.79 13.90
N GLY A 194 0.46 4.78 12.99
CA GLY A 194 1.44 5.85 12.84
C GLY A 194 2.49 5.90 13.94
N ALA A 195 2.55 4.89 14.82
CA ALA A 195 3.53 4.76 15.88
C ALA A 195 4.83 4.15 15.32
N TYR A 196 5.46 4.84 14.36
CA TYR A 196 6.58 4.31 13.58
C TYR A 196 7.80 3.98 14.44
N GLN A 197 8.06 4.76 15.49
CA GLN A 197 9.16 4.47 16.41
C GLN A 197 8.93 3.16 17.16
N ASP A 198 7.72 2.92 17.66
CA ASP A 198 7.35 1.67 18.33
C ASP A 198 7.35 0.48 17.37
N ALA A 199 6.96 0.70 16.11
CA ALA A 199 7.07 -0.31 15.06
C ALA A 199 8.52 -0.73 14.84
N LEU A 200 9.47 0.21 14.83
CA LEU A 200 10.91 -0.10 14.72
C LEU A 200 11.45 -0.85 15.94
N ILE A 201 11.05 -0.44 17.15
CA ILE A 201 11.42 -1.16 18.39
C ILE A 201 10.90 -2.59 18.35
N THR A 202 9.63 -2.77 17.96
CA THR A 202 9.02 -4.10 17.84
C THR A 202 9.73 -4.92 16.76
N PHE A 203 10.04 -4.32 15.61
CA PHE A 203 10.80 -4.96 14.54
C PHE A 203 12.14 -5.52 15.05
N ASP A 204 12.88 -4.76 15.84
CA ASP A 204 14.20 -5.15 16.33
C ASP A 204 14.14 -6.34 17.31
N SER A 205 12.98 -6.56 17.95
CA SER A 205 12.71 -7.71 18.82
C SER A 205 12.26 -8.99 18.08
N MET A 206 11.97 -8.90 16.77
CA MET A 206 11.52 -10.06 16.00
C MET A 206 12.65 -11.09 15.79
N GLU A 207 12.26 -12.34 15.55
CA GLU A 207 13.17 -13.40 15.13
C GLU A 207 14.02 -12.99 13.92
N VAL A 208 15.29 -13.42 13.90
CA VAL A 208 16.26 -13.04 12.84
C VAL A 208 15.70 -13.34 11.44
N ARG A 209 15.05 -14.49 11.27
CA ARG A 209 14.44 -14.89 9.99
C ARG A 209 13.37 -13.91 9.52
N LEU A 210 12.53 -13.41 10.44
CA LEU A 210 11.49 -12.42 10.12
C LEU A 210 12.10 -11.04 9.86
N ARG A 211 13.15 -10.65 10.59
CA ARG A 211 13.89 -9.38 10.35
C ARG A 211 14.63 -9.35 9.01
N GLN A 212 15.00 -10.51 8.49
CA GLN A 212 15.66 -10.63 7.19
C GLN A 212 14.68 -10.82 6.03
N ASN A 213 13.38 -11.01 6.31
CA ASN A 213 12.37 -11.12 5.28
C ASN A 213 12.16 -9.76 4.58
N ASP A 214 12.20 -9.74 3.25
CA ASP A 214 12.09 -8.50 2.48
C ASP A 214 10.76 -7.77 2.67
N ASN A 215 9.68 -8.49 2.97
CA ASN A 215 8.37 -7.88 3.23
C ASN A 215 8.38 -7.12 4.56
N SER A 216 9.00 -7.70 5.60
CA SER A 216 9.20 -7.03 6.88
C SER A 216 10.14 -5.82 6.74
N LEU A 217 11.22 -5.98 5.95
CA LEU A 217 12.17 -4.89 5.68
C LEU A 217 11.52 -3.74 4.91
N PHE A 218 10.59 -4.02 4.01
CA PHE A 218 9.84 -2.97 3.30
C PHE A 218 9.00 -2.11 4.25
N VAL A 219 8.30 -2.74 5.21
CA VAL A 219 7.54 -2.03 6.25
C VAL A 219 8.48 -1.19 7.11
N ARG A 220 9.63 -1.76 7.51
CA ARG A 220 10.67 -1.04 8.26
C ARG A 220 11.17 0.18 7.49
N ALA A 221 11.43 0.05 6.19
CA ALA A 221 11.90 1.16 5.36
C ALA A 221 10.86 2.29 5.30
N ASN A 222 9.57 1.96 5.15
CA ASN A 222 8.51 2.97 5.20
C ASN A 222 8.42 3.68 6.56
N ALA A 223 8.54 2.94 7.66
CA ALA A 223 8.58 3.52 9.01
C ALA A 223 9.79 4.46 9.20
N LEU A 224 10.96 4.09 8.68
CA LEU A 224 12.16 4.92 8.68
C LEU A 224 11.94 6.22 7.89
N MET A 225 11.32 6.15 6.71
CA MET A 225 11.00 7.35 5.91
C MET A 225 10.04 8.28 6.64
N ALA A 226 9.02 7.73 7.31
CA ALA A 226 8.08 8.53 8.09
C ALA A 226 8.73 9.26 9.27
N LEU A 227 9.86 8.75 9.77
CA LEU A 227 10.70 9.37 10.80
C LEU A 227 11.81 10.27 10.23
N GLY A 228 11.84 10.48 8.91
CA GLY A 228 12.88 11.28 8.23
C GLY A 228 14.24 10.58 8.11
N ARG A 229 14.35 9.29 8.47
CA ARG A 229 15.56 8.47 8.38
C ARG A 229 15.76 7.92 6.96
N ASN A 230 15.72 8.82 5.98
CA ASN A 230 15.65 8.49 4.54
C ASN A 230 16.89 7.77 4.02
N ASN A 231 18.07 8.02 4.60
CA ASN A 231 19.31 7.33 4.21
C ASN A 231 19.25 5.83 4.53
N GLU A 232 18.83 5.47 5.74
CA GLU A 232 18.66 4.07 6.14
C GLU A 232 17.57 3.38 5.33
N ALA A 233 16.45 4.09 5.08
CA ALA A 233 15.39 3.58 4.24
C ALA A 233 15.87 3.29 2.80
N GLN A 234 16.66 4.21 2.21
CA GLN A 234 17.25 4.02 0.89
C GLN A 234 18.06 2.71 0.83
N THR A 235 18.96 2.48 1.79
CA THR A 235 19.78 1.26 1.82
C THR A 235 18.93 -0.01 1.87
N LEU A 236 17.87 -0.01 2.69
CA LEU A 236 16.97 -1.16 2.78
C LEU A 236 16.21 -1.40 1.46
N LEU A 237 15.68 -0.35 0.84
CA LEU A 237 14.90 -0.43 -0.39
C LEU A 237 15.76 -0.90 -1.57
N GLU A 238 17.00 -0.42 -1.68
CA GLU A 238 17.96 -0.92 -2.68
C GLU A 238 18.24 -2.42 -2.47
N GLY A 239 18.43 -2.84 -1.22
CA GLY A 239 18.61 -4.25 -0.90
C GLY A 239 17.42 -5.12 -1.30
N ILE A 240 16.19 -4.67 -1.04
CA ILE A 240 14.95 -5.36 -1.39
C ILE A 240 14.82 -5.49 -2.92
N ILE A 241 15.03 -4.39 -3.65
CA ILE A 241 14.95 -4.37 -5.11
C ILE A 241 15.99 -5.31 -5.73
N ASN A 242 17.22 -5.28 -5.24
CA ASN A 242 18.30 -6.12 -5.76
C ASN A 242 18.04 -7.61 -5.55
N ARG A 243 17.38 -8.00 -4.46
CA ARG A 243 17.01 -9.41 -4.20
C ARG A 243 15.79 -9.84 -5.01
N GLY A 244 14.84 -8.95 -5.25
CA GLY A 244 13.66 -9.22 -6.07
C GLY A 244 12.66 -10.23 -5.46
N GLN A 245 12.79 -10.55 -4.16
CA GLN A 245 11.96 -11.57 -3.50
C GLN A 245 10.72 -10.99 -2.80
N SER A 246 10.65 -9.66 -2.67
CA SER A 246 9.52 -9.02 -2.00
C SER A 246 8.27 -8.99 -2.87
N ARG A 247 7.12 -9.23 -2.24
CA ARG A 247 5.82 -8.91 -2.83
C ARG A 247 5.64 -7.41 -3.10
N TYR A 248 6.42 -6.56 -2.42
CA TYR A 248 6.37 -5.10 -2.51
C TYR A 248 7.42 -4.56 -3.48
N LEU A 249 7.86 -5.34 -4.48
CA LEU A 249 8.91 -4.91 -5.40
C LEU A 249 8.54 -3.61 -6.14
N VAL A 250 7.32 -3.53 -6.69
CA VAL A 250 6.85 -2.34 -7.40
C VAL A 250 6.71 -1.13 -6.44
N PRO A 251 6.03 -1.26 -5.27
CA PRO A 251 6.09 -0.22 -4.25
C PRO A 251 7.51 0.18 -3.83
N ALA A 252 8.45 -0.75 -3.71
CA ALA A 252 9.82 -0.46 -3.29
C ALA A 252 10.53 0.49 -4.26
N HIS A 253 10.29 0.36 -5.58
CA HIS A 253 10.80 1.33 -6.55
C HIS A 253 10.22 2.74 -6.32
N TRP A 254 8.92 2.85 -6.04
CA TRP A 254 8.28 4.13 -5.72
C TRP A 254 8.90 4.77 -4.48
N TYR A 255 8.99 4.04 -3.38
CA TYR A 255 9.55 4.57 -2.13
C TYR A 255 11.05 4.84 -2.23
N LEU A 256 11.81 4.09 -3.04
CA LEU A 256 13.22 4.39 -3.29
C LEU A 256 13.37 5.73 -4.00
N ALA A 257 12.51 6.02 -4.98
CA ALA A 257 12.49 7.32 -5.64
C ALA A 257 12.25 8.45 -4.63
N LEU A 258 11.25 8.29 -3.77
CA LEU A 258 10.91 9.28 -2.73
C LEU A 258 12.03 9.45 -1.70
N ALA A 259 12.66 8.37 -1.23
CA ALA A 259 13.79 8.43 -0.31
C ALA A 259 14.96 9.22 -0.93
N ARG A 260 15.26 8.99 -2.22
CA ARG A 260 16.28 9.75 -2.96
C ARG A 260 15.94 11.22 -3.10
N LEU A 261 14.66 11.57 -3.33
CA LEU A 261 14.22 12.97 -3.35
C LEU A 261 14.41 13.64 -1.99
N ALA A 262 14.04 12.98 -0.90
CA ALA A 262 14.23 13.50 0.44
C ALA A 262 15.72 13.75 0.79
N LEU A 263 16.63 13.06 0.10
CA LEU A 263 18.08 13.21 0.22
C LEU A 263 18.68 14.20 -0.80
N GLY A 264 17.86 14.85 -1.63
CA GLY A 264 18.32 15.78 -2.68
C GLY A 264 18.95 15.09 -3.91
N GLN A 265 18.78 13.78 -4.06
CA GLN A 265 19.35 12.98 -5.14
C GLN A 265 18.43 12.93 -6.36
N THR A 266 17.98 14.09 -6.83
CA THR A 266 16.93 14.26 -7.88
C THR A 266 17.23 13.48 -9.16
N GLN A 267 18.48 13.44 -9.60
CA GLN A 267 18.88 12.67 -10.79
C GLN A 267 18.68 11.16 -10.58
N GLN A 268 19.10 10.64 -9.43
CA GLN A 268 19.00 9.22 -9.10
C GLN A 268 17.56 8.77 -8.80
N ALA A 269 16.69 9.69 -8.37
CA ALA A 269 15.28 9.40 -8.13
C ALA A 269 14.51 9.04 -9.41
N SER A 270 14.99 9.48 -10.59
CA SER A 270 14.32 9.18 -11.86
C SER A 270 14.42 7.71 -12.29
N LEU A 271 15.53 7.04 -11.96
CA LEU A 271 15.80 5.66 -12.37
C LEU A 271 14.76 4.66 -11.85
N PRO A 272 14.47 4.57 -10.54
CA PRO A 272 13.48 3.62 -10.06
C PRO A 272 12.08 3.93 -10.58
N LEU A 273 11.73 5.20 -10.81
CA LEU A 273 10.43 5.56 -11.38
C LEU A 273 10.21 5.05 -12.81
N MET A 274 11.28 4.88 -13.60
CA MET A 274 11.18 4.32 -14.94
C MET A 274 10.90 2.80 -14.94
N GLN A 275 11.14 2.13 -13.82
CA GLN A 275 10.91 0.68 -13.68
C GLN A 275 9.51 0.34 -13.17
N ILE A 276 8.72 1.36 -12.81
CA ILE A 276 7.40 1.16 -12.22
C ILE A 276 6.37 0.94 -13.32
N ASP A 277 5.57 -0.12 -13.17
CA ASP A 277 4.36 -0.30 -13.95
C ASP A 277 3.34 0.79 -13.60
N THR A 278 3.04 1.64 -14.58
CA THR A 278 2.12 2.77 -14.44
C THR A 278 0.69 2.38 -14.13
N THR A 279 0.29 1.12 -14.36
CA THR A 279 -1.04 0.62 -13.98
C THR A 279 -1.21 0.54 -12.46
N GLN A 280 -0.14 0.16 -11.74
CA GLN A 280 -0.15 0.05 -10.28
C GLN A 280 0.14 1.40 -9.60
N PHE A 281 0.92 2.26 -10.25
CA PHE A 281 1.28 3.59 -9.73
C PHE A 281 1.05 4.68 -10.79
N PRO A 282 -0.21 5.12 -10.99
CA PRO A 282 -0.55 6.12 -12.00
C PRO A 282 0.08 7.50 -11.72
N GLN A 283 0.60 7.72 -10.51
CA GLN A 283 1.28 8.96 -10.12
C GLN A 283 2.74 9.01 -10.59
N ALA A 284 3.38 7.87 -10.91
CA ALA A 284 4.79 7.82 -11.32
C ALA A 284 5.13 8.70 -12.53
N PRO A 285 4.32 8.72 -13.62
CA PRO A 285 4.56 9.63 -14.75
C PRO A 285 4.42 11.11 -14.40
N GLN A 286 3.59 11.45 -13.40
CA GLN A 286 3.44 12.84 -12.94
C GLN A 286 4.69 13.29 -12.19
N LEU A 287 5.17 12.46 -11.26
CA LEU A 287 6.40 12.73 -10.51
C LEU A 287 7.60 12.85 -11.46
N LEU A 288 7.77 11.91 -12.40
CA LEU A 288 8.83 11.98 -13.42
C LEU A 288 8.83 13.30 -14.21
N ARG A 289 7.65 13.78 -14.61
CA ARG A 289 7.52 15.09 -15.29
C ARG A 289 7.91 16.26 -14.39
N SER A 290 7.56 16.21 -13.11
CA SER A 290 8.00 17.21 -12.14
C SER A 290 9.53 17.21 -11.99
N LEU A 291 10.16 16.03 -11.84
CA LEU A 291 11.63 15.93 -11.74
C LEU A 291 12.34 16.53 -12.97
N ARG A 292 11.86 16.23 -14.19
CA ARG A 292 12.45 16.76 -15.43
C ARG A 292 12.41 18.28 -15.53
N ARG A 293 11.41 18.93 -14.93
CA ARG A 293 11.32 20.41 -14.91
C ARG A 293 12.36 21.03 -13.96
N HIS A 294 12.79 20.29 -12.95
CA HIS A 294 13.69 20.80 -11.90
C HIS A 294 15.15 20.40 -12.09
N ILE A 295 15.45 19.39 -12.93
CA ILE A 295 16.84 19.12 -13.32
C ILE A 295 17.29 20.29 -14.21
N PRO A 296 18.22 21.16 -13.76
CA PRO A 296 18.73 22.21 -14.61
C PRO A 296 19.28 21.56 -15.87
N LYS A 297 18.94 22.10 -17.05
CA LYS A 297 19.59 21.73 -18.30
C LYS A 297 21.07 22.08 -18.12
N THR A 298 21.87 21.18 -17.56
CA THR A 298 23.31 21.31 -17.47
C THR A 298 23.75 21.45 -18.92
N GLY A 299 24.12 22.67 -19.28
CA GLY A 299 24.20 23.10 -20.66
C GLY A 299 25.02 22.10 -21.46
N GLY A 300 24.43 21.61 -22.55
CA GLY A 300 25.20 21.25 -23.73
C GLY A 300 25.88 22.50 -24.27
N SER A 301 26.86 23.03 -23.53
CA SER A 301 27.93 23.83 -24.08
C SER A 301 28.92 22.81 -24.63
N SER A 302 28.54 22.15 -25.72
CA SER A 302 29.52 21.63 -26.65
C SER A 302 30.30 22.87 -27.10
N ASN A 303 31.52 23.01 -26.59
CA ASN A 303 32.54 23.80 -27.28
C ASN A 303 32.65 23.19 -28.67
N SER A 304 31.91 23.74 -29.62
CA SER A 304 32.28 23.71 -31.02
C SER A 304 33.57 24.51 -31.12
N THR A 305 34.69 23.83 -30.91
CA THR A 305 36.00 24.35 -31.26
C THR A 305 35.98 24.54 -32.77
N GLU A 306 35.72 25.77 -33.19
CA GLU A 306 36.09 26.24 -34.53
C GLU A 306 37.59 25.98 -34.69
N ILE A 307 37.92 24.98 -35.50
CA ILE A 307 39.27 24.80 -36.03
C ILE A 307 39.33 25.73 -37.24
N ASN A 308 40.05 26.85 -37.08
CA ASN A 308 40.55 27.68 -38.19
C ASN A 308 41.76 27.01 -38.84
#